data_AF-A0A6I2RFN8-F1
#
_entry.id   AF-A0A6I2RFN8-F1
#
_cell.length_a   1.000
_cell.length_b   1.000
_cell.length_c   1.000
_cell.angle_alpha   90.00
_cell.angle_beta   90.00
_cell.angle_gamma   90.00
#
_symmetry.space_group_name_H-M   'P 1'
#
loop_
_entity.id
_entity.type
_entity.pdbx_description
1 polymer ?
#
loop_
_entity_poly.entity_id
_entity_poly.type
_entity_poly.pdbx_seq_one_letter_code
_entity_poly.pdbx_strand_id
1 'polypeptide(L)'
;MSLTYYSMDDLRLGRGGFLRKGWTIRQFPELEEALEHYRGIPITKRKVLGVTDGFHVLELVKSVPLLPKDEDGEDVLALELGEPLPAWADTPEVRQAVRTCMEALGLRYQIEDKILAPIPHNKKQRRKKLAGKYLWPDVPGNPASALRWVYIAGKGWLAPSALEEPAAVLPLVLKVRADGITDKGDYRPLELEPWEFRLLARRTLERLEQNMTKCEVCK
;
A
#
# COMPACT_ATOMS: atom_id res chain seq x y z
N MET A 1 -21.89 -14.95 -10.59
CA MET A 1 -21.93 -13.71 -9.78
C MET A 1 -21.45 -12.59 -10.69
N SER A 2 -22.22 -11.52 -10.86
CA SER A 2 -21.82 -10.38 -11.69
C SER A 2 -21.10 -9.36 -10.81
N LEU A 3 -19.88 -9.01 -11.19
CA LEU A 3 -19.17 -7.90 -10.56
C LEU A 3 -19.84 -6.59 -10.98
N THR A 4 -19.90 -5.64 -10.05
CA THR A 4 -20.36 -4.27 -10.29
C THR A 4 -19.41 -3.30 -9.62
N TYR A 5 -19.24 -2.13 -10.23
CA TYR A 5 -18.42 -1.07 -9.69
C TYR A 5 -19.28 -0.17 -8.81
N TYR A 6 -18.68 0.45 -7.81
CA TYR A 6 -19.38 1.43 -6.98
C TYR A 6 -18.50 2.62 -6.67
N SER A 7 -19.15 3.76 -6.43
CA SER A 7 -18.48 4.93 -5.84
C SER A 7 -19.23 5.40 -4.61
N MET A 8 -18.46 5.93 -3.64
CA MET A 8 -18.98 6.59 -2.44
C MET A 8 -18.51 8.03 -2.41
N ASP A 9 -19.38 8.96 -2.04
CA ASP A 9 -19.07 10.39 -2.16
C ASP A 9 -18.26 10.98 -1.01
N ASP A 10 -18.56 10.70 0.27
CA ASP A 10 -17.74 11.19 1.39
C ASP A 10 -17.83 10.30 2.65
N LEU A 11 -16.77 9.54 2.92
CA LEU A 11 -16.66 8.66 4.09
C LEU A 11 -16.70 9.38 5.45
N ARG A 12 -16.51 10.70 5.49
CA ARG A 12 -16.64 11.47 6.75
C ARG A 12 -18.08 11.56 7.22
N LEU A 13 -19.03 11.39 6.31
CA LEU A 13 -20.45 11.38 6.64
C LEU A 13 -20.79 10.02 7.27
N GLY A 14 -21.70 10.00 8.25
CA GLY A 14 -22.25 8.73 8.74
C GLY A 14 -23.20 8.10 7.72
N ARG A 15 -23.77 6.92 8.05
CA ARG A 15 -24.96 6.44 7.35
C ARG A 15 -26.07 7.49 7.51
N GLY A 16 -26.70 7.85 6.39
CA GLY A 16 -27.74 8.88 6.37
C GLY A 16 -28.92 8.48 7.24
N GLY A 17 -29.50 9.48 7.91
CA GLY A 17 -30.74 9.34 8.66
C GLY A 17 -31.78 10.34 8.18
N PHE A 18 -33.00 10.27 8.72
CA PHE A 18 -34.14 11.13 8.32
C PHE A 18 -33.84 12.64 8.40
N LEU A 19 -32.85 13.06 9.20
CA LEU A 19 -32.45 14.46 9.43
C LEU A 19 -30.99 14.78 9.07
N ARG A 20 -30.20 13.81 8.60
CA ARG A 20 -28.77 14.02 8.26
C ARG A 20 -28.43 13.37 6.93
N LYS A 21 -27.89 14.16 6.01
CA LYS A 21 -27.34 13.65 4.75
C LYS A 21 -26.12 12.78 5.07
N GLY A 22 -26.24 11.49 4.77
CA GLY A 22 -25.14 10.55 4.87
C GLY A 22 -24.34 10.48 3.58
N TRP A 23 -23.37 9.57 3.55
CA TRP A 23 -22.75 9.18 2.30
C TRP A 23 -23.76 8.53 1.36
N THR A 24 -23.50 8.67 0.07
CA THR A 24 -24.26 8.06 -1.02
C THR A 24 -23.40 7.03 -1.73
N ILE A 25 -23.98 5.86 -2.00
CA ILE A 25 -23.36 4.84 -2.88
C ILE A 25 -24.09 4.87 -4.21
N ARG A 26 -23.34 4.87 -5.30
CA ARG A 26 -23.85 4.58 -6.64
C ARG A 26 -23.13 3.37 -7.21
N GLN A 27 -23.89 2.49 -7.84
CA GLN A 27 -23.37 1.31 -8.53
C GLN A 27 -23.41 1.52 -10.04
N PHE A 28 -22.46 0.91 -10.74
CA PHE A 28 -22.28 1.01 -12.18
C PHE A 28 -21.97 -0.38 -12.74
N PRO A 29 -22.53 -0.75 -13.90
CA PRO A 29 -22.16 -1.98 -14.58
C PRO A 29 -20.73 -1.90 -15.13
N GLU A 30 -20.31 -0.72 -15.60
CA GLU A 30 -19.03 -0.50 -16.27
C GLU A 30 -18.09 0.36 -15.43
N LEU A 31 -16.78 0.05 -15.49
CA LEU A 31 -15.75 0.79 -14.76
C LEU A 31 -15.61 2.24 -15.25
N GLU A 32 -15.79 2.48 -16.55
CA GLU A 32 -15.66 3.80 -17.15
C GLU A 32 -16.69 4.79 -16.58
N GLU A 33 -17.95 4.37 -16.47
CA GLU A 33 -19.02 5.16 -15.85
C GLU A 33 -18.72 5.44 -14.37
N ALA A 34 -18.20 4.43 -13.65
CA ALA A 34 -17.83 4.58 -12.25
C ALA A 34 -16.67 5.59 -12.08
N LEU A 35 -15.69 5.58 -12.98
CA LEU A 35 -14.57 6.53 -13.00
C LEU A 35 -15.03 7.95 -13.34
N GLU A 36 -15.92 8.12 -14.33
CA GLU A 36 -16.49 9.42 -14.67
C GLU A 36 -17.23 10.02 -13.48
N HIS A 37 -18.10 9.22 -12.85
CA HIS A 37 -18.80 9.66 -11.65
C HIS A 37 -17.81 9.99 -10.51
N TYR A 38 -16.81 9.14 -10.27
CA TYR A 38 -15.81 9.35 -9.21
C TYR A 38 -15.00 10.64 -9.41
N ARG A 39 -14.66 10.99 -10.65
CA ARG A 39 -13.98 12.26 -10.99
C ARG A 39 -14.86 13.48 -10.74
N GLY A 40 -16.17 13.35 -10.96
CA GLY A 40 -17.15 14.40 -10.68
C GLY A 40 -17.34 14.71 -9.18
N ILE A 41 -16.89 13.82 -8.29
CA ILE A 41 -16.96 14.05 -6.84
C ILE A 41 -15.84 15.02 -6.41
N PRO A 42 -16.15 16.11 -5.67
CA PRO A 42 -15.16 17.09 -5.22
C PRO A 42 -13.99 16.44 -4.47
N ILE A 43 -12.77 16.92 -4.76
CA ILE A 43 -11.51 16.42 -4.15
C ILE A 43 -11.46 16.65 -2.63
N THR A 44 -12.24 17.60 -2.11
CA THR A 44 -12.37 17.87 -0.68
C THR A 44 -13.16 16.80 0.08
N LYS A 45 -13.81 15.87 -0.63
CA LYS A 45 -14.55 14.75 -0.04
C LYS A 45 -13.69 13.50 0.06
N ARG A 46 -13.94 12.66 1.07
CA ARG A 46 -13.25 11.36 1.22
C ARG A 46 -13.98 10.30 0.40
N LYS A 47 -13.81 10.39 -0.92
CA LYS A 47 -14.48 9.54 -1.91
C LYS A 47 -13.79 8.18 -2.08
N VAL A 48 -14.57 7.18 -2.49
CA VAL A 48 -14.10 5.80 -2.76
C VAL A 48 -14.61 5.33 -4.10
N LEU A 49 -13.79 4.55 -4.81
CA LEU A 49 -14.16 3.73 -5.95
C LEU A 49 -13.83 2.28 -5.62
N GLY A 50 -14.75 1.35 -5.87
CA GLY A 50 -14.56 -0.06 -5.55
C GLY A 50 -15.33 -1.00 -6.46
N VAL A 51 -15.19 -2.29 -6.17
CA VAL A 51 -15.91 -3.38 -6.84
C VAL A 51 -16.65 -4.22 -5.80
N THR A 52 -17.81 -4.78 -6.19
CA THR A 52 -18.63 -5.65 -5.36
C THR A 52 -19.27 -6.75 -6.18
N ASP A 53 -19.45 -7.92 -5.57
CA ASP A 53 -20.27 -9.02 -6.10
C ASP A 53 -21.71 -9.04 -5.51
N GLY A 54 -22.08 -7.98 -4.77
CA GLY A 54 -23.35 -7.86 -4.04
C GLY A 54 -23.29 -8.31 -2.58
N PHE A 55 -22.26 -9.06 -2.17
CA PHE A 55 -22.08 -9.53 -0.79
C PHE A 55 -20.78 -8.99 -0.18
N HIS A 56 -19.72 -8.96 -0.98
CA HIS A 56 -18.39 -8.51 -0.61
C HIS A 56 -18.08 -7.18 -1.30
N VAL A 57 -17.22 -6.39 -0.67
CA VAL A 57 -16.73 -5.12 -1.22
C VAL A 57 -15.21 -5.12 -1.21
N LEU A 58 -14.64 -4.56 -2.27
CA LEU A 58 -13.22 -4.28 -2.37
C LEU A 58 -13.06 -2.81 -2.75
N GLU A 59 -12.40 -2.02 -1.91
CA GLU A 59 -12.00 -0.66 -2.27
C GLU A 59 -10.84 -0.76 -3.29
N LEU A 60 -10.96 -0.11 -4.44
CA LEU A 60 -9.88 0.00 -5.42
C LEU A 60 -9.10 1.29 -5.21
N VAL A 61 -9.82 2.41 -5.03
CA VAL A 61 -9.24 3.74 -4.86
C VAL A 61 -9.92 4.46 -3.71
N LYS A 62 -9.14 5.20 -2.92
CA LYS A 62 -9.62 5.98 -1.79
C LYS A 62 -8.98 7.36 -1.83
N SER A 63 -9.78 8.38 -1.57
CA SER A 63 -9.27 9.75 -1.41
C SER A 63 -8.94 10.01 0.06
N VAL A 64 -7.68 10.33 0.34
CA VAL A 64 -7.14 10.53 1.70
C VAL A 64 -6.29 11.80 1.77
N PRO A 65 -6.28 12.53 2.89
CA PRO A 65 -5.35 13.64 3.08
C PRO A 65 -3.92 13.09 3.24
N LEU A 66 -2.93 13.75 2.64
CA LEU A 66 -1.51 13.35 2.79
C LEU A 66 -0.91 13.92 4.07
N LEU A 67 -1.35 15.11 4.47
CA LEU A 67 -0.95 15.80 5.69
C LEU A 67 -2.18 16.17 6.54
N PRO A 68 -2.02 16.34 7.87
CA PRO A 68 -3.15 16.62 8.77
C PRO A 68 -3.97 17.87 8.44
N LYS A 69 -3.40 18.85 7.72
CA LYS A 69 -4.05 20.12 7.37
C LYS A 69 -4.59 20.14 5.93
N ASP A 70 -4.49 19.04 5.20
CA ASP A 70 -4.95 18.98 3.83
C ASP A 70 -6.48 18.88 3.79
N GLU A 71 -7.11 19.92 3.25
CA GLU A 71 -8.55 19.92 2.95
C GLU A 71 -8.83 18.94 1.80
N ASP A 72 -8.03 19.04 0.75
CA ASP A 72 -8.07 18.15 -0.41
C ASP A 72 -7.59 16.75 -0.05
N GLY A 73 -8.19 15.75 -0.69
CA GLY A 73 -7.70 14.39 -0.69
C GLY A 73 -6.83 14.11 -1.90
N GLU A 74 -5.81 13.30 -1.71
CA GLU A 74 -5.10 12.60 -2.78
C GLU A 74 -5.79 11.27 -3.03
N ASP A 75 -6.06 10.96 -4.30
CA ASP A 75 -6.55 9.64 -4.69
C ASP A 75 -5.38 8.65 -4.61
N VAL A 76 -5.54 7.61 -3.78
CA VAL A 76 -4.55 6.56 -3.55
C VAL A 76 -5.13 5.19 -3.85
N LEU A 77 -4.26 4.27 -4.25
CA LEU A 77 -4.65 2.87 -4.40
C LEU A 77 -4.97 2.29 -3.01
N ALA A 78 -6.17 1.75 -2.84
CA ALA A 78 -6.61 1.20 -1.55
C ALA A 78 -6.07 -0.22 -1.27
N LEU A 79 -5.32 -0.76 -2.23
CA LEU A 79 -4.76 -2.11 -2.22
C LEU A 79 -3.23 -2.04 -2.21
N GLU A 80 -2.61 -3.02 -1.55
CA GLU A 80 -1.16 -3.16 -1.59
C GLU A 80 -0.71 -3.96 -2.82
N LEU A 81 0.04 -3.34 -3.73
CA LEU A 81 0.57 -4.02 -4.91
C LEU A 81 1.58 -5.11 -4.54
N GLY A 82 1.27 -6.35 -4.92
CA GLY A 82 2.12 -7.51 -4.71
C GLY A 82 1.58 -8.47 -3.66
N GLU A 83 0.57 -8.04 -2.90
CA GLU A 83 -0.24 -8.90 -2.07
C GLU A 83 -1.40 -9.51 -2.90
N PRO A 84 -1.83 -10.73 -2.59
CA PRO A 84 -2.93 -11.38 -3.31
C PRO A 84 -4.25 -10.65 -3.04
N LEU A 85 -5.10 -10.56 -4.07
CA LEU A 85 -6.47 -10.09 -3.90
C LEU A 85 -7.30 -11.11 -3.11
N PRO A 86 -8.40 -10.70 -2.44
CA PRO A 86 -9.35 -11.63 -1.87
C PRO A 86 -9.84 -12.65 -2.91
N ALA A 87 -10.03 -13.90 -2.51
CA ALA A 87 -10.33 -15.00 -3.45
C ALA A 87 -11.54 -14.73 -4.37
N TRP A 88 -12.57 -14.04 -3.87
CA TRP A 88 -13.76 -13.67 -4.66
C TRP A 88 -13.48 -12.60 -5.73
N ALA A 89 -12.46 -11.76 -5.50
CA ALA A 89 -12.08 -10.63 -6.35
C ALA A 89 -10.81 -10.91 -7.17
N ASP A 90 -10.17 -12.08 -7.03
CA ASP A 90 -8.91 -12.41 -7.71
C ASP A 90 -9.14 -12.84 -9.18
N THR A 91 -9.85 -12.00 -9.94
CA THR A 91 -10.23 -12.23 -11.33
C THR A 91 -9.39 -11.36 -12.28
N PRO A 92 -9.23 -11.74 -13.56
CA PRO A 92 -8.59 -10.89 -14.55
C PRO A 92 -9.25 -9.50 -14.69
N GLU A 93 -10.57 -9.45 -14.54
CA GLU A 93 -11.38 -8.24 -14.59
C GLU A 93 -10.99 -7.24 -13.50
N VAL A 94 -10.96 -7.66 -12.23
CA VAL A 94 -10.59 -6.76 -11.11
C VAL A 94 -9.11 -6.35 -11.22
N ARG A 95 -8.22 -7.26 -11.60
CA ARG A 95 -6.81 -6.91 -11.83
C ARG A 95 -6.64 -5.89 -12.94
N GLN A 96 -7.47 -5.95 -13.99
CA GLN A 96 -7.50 -4.93 -15.04
C GLN A 96 -8.08 -3.62 -14.51
N ALA A 97 -9.16 -3.67 -13.72
CA ALA A 97 -9.74 -2.48 -13.11
C ALA A 97 -8.73 -1.73 -12.22
N VAL A 98 -7.92 -2.43 -11.44
CA VAL A 98 -6.81 -1.84 -10.66
C VAL A 98 -5.85 -1.08 -11.56
N ARG A 99 -5.38 -1.69 -12.65
CA ARG A 99 -4.45 -1.05 -13.60
C ARG A 99 -5.08 0.18 -14.25
N THR A 100 -6.33 0.04 -14.72
CA THR A 100 -7.07 1.14 -15.33
C THR A 100 -7.24 2.31 -14.35
N CYS A 101 -7.59 2.05 -13.07
CA CYS A 101 -7.70 3.10 -12.06
C CYS A 101 -6.36 3.81 -11.80
N MET A 102 -5.27 3.04 -11.70
CA MET A 102 -3.93 3.60 -11.50
C MET A 102 -3.54 4.58 -12.62
N GLU A 103 -3.79 4.19 -13.87
CA GLU A 103 -3.48 5.01 -15.04
C GLU A 103 -4.43 6.20 -15.17
N ALA A 104 -5.74 5.95 -15.07
CA ALA A 104 -6.80 6.94 -15.28
C ALA A 104 -6.80 8.06 -14.23
N LEU A 105 -6.37 7.77 -13.00
CA LEU A 105 -6.32 8.74 -11.89
C LEU A 105 -4.89 9.18 -11.56
N GLY A 106 -3.87 8.63 -12.24
CA GLY A 106 -2.47 8.98 -11.99
C GLY A 106 -2.01 8.68 -10.56
N LEU A 107 -2.44 7.54 -10.01
CA LEU A 107 -2.21 7.20 -8.60
C LEU A 107 -0.70 7.12 -8.30
N ARG A 108 -0.26 7.84 -7.26
CA ARG A 108 1.15 7.91 -6.85
C ARG A 108 1.46 7.12 -5.60
N TYR A 109 0.45 6.91 -4.76
CA TYR A 109 0.58 6.25 -3.48
C TYR A 109 -0.43 5.11 -3.36
N GLN A 110 -0.10 4.16 -2.48
CA GLN A 110 -0.95 3.06 -2.10
C GLN A 110 -1.03 2.98 -0.58
N ILE A 111 -2.12 2.40 -0.07
CA ILE A 111 -2.26 2.04 1.33
C ILE A 111 -1.51 0.72 1.55
N GLU A 112 -0.64 0.70 2.54
CA GLU A 112 0.08 -0.50 3.01
C GLU A 112 -0.14 -0.60 4.51
N ASP A 113 -0.96 -1.56 4.95
CA ASP A 113 -1.38 -1.69 6.35
C ASP A 113 -1.85 -0.34 6.96
N LYS A 114 -1.00 0.30 7.79
CA LYS A 114 -1.29 1.56 8.49
C LYS A 114 -0.55 2.77 7.91
N ILE A 115 0.07 2.66 6.74
CA ILE A 115 0.83 3.75 6.12
C ILE A 115 0.36 4.04 4.69
N LEU A 116 0.74 5.21 4.19
CA LEU A 116 0.78 5.47 2.75
C LEU A 116 2.22 5.30 2.25
N ALA A 117 2.38 4.65 1.10
CA ALA A 117 3.67 4.42 0.49
C ALA A 117 3.65 4.72 -1.02
N PRO A 118 4.78 5.14 -1.61
CA PRO A 118 4.91 5.30 -3.06
C PRO A 118 4.58 4.02 -3.81
N ILE A 119 3.78 4.14 -4.87
CA ILE A 119 3.59 3.05 -5.84
C ILE A 119 4.94 2.78 -6.54
N PRO A 120 5.41 1.52 -6.58
CA PRO A 120 6.74 1.26 -7.07
C PRO A 120 6.86 1.45 -8.58
N HIS A 121 7.78 2.33 -8.99
CA HIS A 121 8.16 2.56 -10.37
C HIS A 121 9.52 1.91 -10.70
N ASN A 122 9.80 1.65 -11.97
CA ASN A 122 11.09 1.08 -12.43
C ASN A 122 11.52 -0.21 -11.70
N LYS A 123 10.55 -1.05 -11.30
CA LYS A 123 10.74 -2.27 -10.47
C LYS A 123 11.91 -3.13 -10.95
N LYS A 124 12.03 -3.37 -12.27
CA LYS A 124 13.08 -4.21 -12.87
C LYS A 124 14.48 -3.67 -12.58
N GLN A 125 14.72 -2.38 -12.80
CA GLN A 125 16.03 -1.76 -12.59
C GLN A 125 16.39 -1.73 -11.10
N ARG A 126 15.41 -1.41 -10.25
CA ARG A 126 15.60 -1.33 -8.80
C ARG A 126 15.88 -2.69 -8.17
N ARG A 127 15.15 -3.73 -8.58
CA ARG A 127 15.44 -5.13 -8.19
C ARG A 127 16.85 -5.56 -8.53
N LYS A 128 17.40 -5.14 -9.69
CA LYS A 128 18.79 -5.39 -10.07
C LYS A 128 19.79 -4.69 -9.13
N LYS A 129 19.54 -3.43 -8.75
CA LYS A 129 20.38 -2.70 -7.78
C LYS A 129 20.38 -3.31 -6.38
N LEU A 130 19.37 -4.11 -6.05
CA LEU A 130 19.21 -4.80 -4.78
C LEU A 130 19.61 -6.28 -4.83
N ALA A 131 20.10 -6.78 -5.98
CA ALA A 131 20.61 -8.14 -6.07
C ALA A 131 21.82 -8.33 -5.13
N GLY A 132 21.88 -9.48 -4.44
CA GLY A 132 22.95 -9.79 -3.48
C GLY A 132 22.91 -8.96 -2.20
N LYS A 133 21.83 -8.23 -1.92
CA LYS A 133 21.62 -7.49 -0.66
C LYS A 133 20.49 -8.13 0.13
N TYR A 134 20.64 -8.12 1.45
CA TYR A 134 19.69 -8.63 2.43
C TYR A 134 19.60 -7.66 3.61
N LEU A 135 18.61 -7.83 4.46
CA LEU A 135 18.53 -7.11 5.73
C LEU A 135 19.45 -7.76 6.77
N TRP A 136 20.00 -6.96 7.68
CA TRP A 136 20.71 -7.42 8.86
C TRP A 136 19.84 -7.13 10.09
N PRO A 137 18.95 -8.07 10.49
CA PRO A 137 18.07 -7.88 11.63
C PRO A 137 18.80 -8.09 12.96
N ASP A 138 18.47 -7.28 13.98
CA ASP A 138 18.93 -7.48 15.36
C ASP A 138 18.29 -8.72 15.99
N VAL A 139 17.06 -9.04 15.58
CA VAL A 139 16.28 -10.17 16.08
C VAL A 139 16.24 -11.24 14.98
N PRO A 140 16.89 -12.41 15.16
CA PRO A 140 16.85 -13.50 14.20
C PRO A 140 15.41 -13.87 13.84
N GLY A 141 15.14 -14.05 12.54
CA GLY A 141 13.81 -14.37 12.03
C GLY A 141 12.83 -13.18 11.99
N ASN A 142 13.22 -11.99 12.46
CA ASN A 142 12.40 -10.79 12.37
C ASN A 142 13.11 -9.69 11.54
N PRO A 143 12.90 -9.66 10.20
CA PRO A 143 13.51 -8.67 9.33
C PRO A 143 13.14 -7.22 9.67
N ALA A 144 11.99 -6.98 10.34
CA ALA A 144 11.57 -5.64 10.74
C ALA A 144 12.55 -4.98 11.72
N SER A 145 13.28 -5.79 12.50
CA SER A 145 14.29 -5.29 13.45
C SER A 145 15.52 -4.65 12.77
N ALA A 146 15.70 -4.82 11.46
CA ALA A 146 16.74 -4.13 10.71
C ALA A 146 16.39 -2.65 10.43
N LEU A 147 15.12 -2.25 10.60
CA LEU A 147 14.64 -0.91 10.31
C LEU A 147 15.16 0.09 11.36
N ARG A 148 15.82 1.16 10.91
CA ARG A 148 16.43 2.18 11.78
C ARG A 148 15.75 3.53 11.72
N TRP A 149 15.33 3.94 10.52
CA TRP A 149 14.68 5.24 10.33
C TRP A 149 13.58 5.15 9.28
N VAL A 150 12.53 5.94 9.48
CA VAL A 150 11.46 6.15 8.50
C VAL A 150 11.38 7.63 8.16
N TYR A 151 11.28 7.96 6.88
CA TYR A 151 11.06 9.34 6.44
C TYR A 151 9.56 9.55 6.25
N ILE A 152 8.94 10.32 7.15
CA ILE A 152 7.52 10.66 7.09
C ILE A 152 7.38 12.06 6.47
N ALA A 153 6.54 12.19 5.43
CA ALA A 153 6.28 13.47 4.79
C ALA A 153 5.79 14.51 5.81
N GLY A 154 6.35 15.72 5.74
CA GLY A 154 6.06 16.79 6.70
C GLY A 154 6.73 16.66 8.09
N LYS A 155 7.35 15.51 8.41
CA LYS A 155 8.05 15.31 9.71
C LYS A 155 9.55 15.02 9.57
N GLY A 156 10.01 14.47 8.44
CA GLY A 156 11.41 14.12 8.23
C GLY A 156 11.76 12.71 8.71
N TRP A 157 13.05 12.47 9.02
CA TRP A 157 13.54 11.19 9.51
C TRP A 157 13.20 11.00 10.99
N LEU A 158 12.50 9.90 11.30
CA LEU A 158 12.08 9.53 12.64
C LEU A 158 12.42 8.07 12.93
N ALA A 159 12.44 7.72 14.22
CA ALA A 159 12.55 6.34 14.66
C ALA A 159 11.30 5.54 14.21
N PRO A 160 11.40 4.21 14.02
CA PRO A 160 10.28 3.40 13.56
C PRO A 160 9.07 3.43 14.51
N SER A 161 9.30 3.65 15.81
CA SER A 161 8.25 3.80 16.83
C SER A 161 7.28 4.94 16.55
N ALA A 162 7.66 5.93 15.73
CA ALA A 162 6.78 7.02 15.34
C ALA A 162 5.59 6.56 14.47
N LEU A 163 5.64 5.34 13.89
CA LEU A 163 4.51 4.74 13.17
C LEU A 163 3.47 4.11 14.10
N GLU A 164 3.82 3.83 15.36
CA GLU A 164 2.90 3.30 16.37
C GLU A 164 2.11 4.41 17.08
N GLU A 165 2.54 5.65 16.94
CA GLU A 165 1.85 6.80 17.51
C GLU A 165 0.51 7.05 16.80
N PRO A 166 -0.58 7.32 17.54
CA PRO A 166 -1.85 7.71 16.94
C PRO A 166 -1.68 8.92 16.02
N ALA A 167 -2.10 8.78 14.76
CA ALA A 167 -2.03 9.84 13.76
C ALA A 167 -3.44 10.21 13.26
N ALA A 168 -3.68 11.51 13.07
CA ALA A 168 -4.94 12.01 12.52
C ALA A 168 -5.17 11.57 11.06
N VAL A 169 -4.09 11.30 10.34
CA VAL A 169 -4.07 10.82 8.94
C VAL A 169 -3.02 9.71 8.81
N LEU A 170 -3.16 8.85 7.81
CA LEU A 170 -2.17 7.81 7.54
C LEU A 170 -0.80 8.47 7.25
N PRO A 171 0.28 8.08 7.96
CA PRO A 171 1.59 8.64 7.70
C PRO A 171 2.08 8.25 6.30
N LEU A 172 2.46 9.25 5.50
CA LEU A 172 3.09 9.05 4.21
C LEU A 172 4.59 8.77 4.37
N VAL A 173 4.98 7.50 4.24
CA VAL A 173 6.37 7.03 4.37
C VAL A 173 7.00 6.96 2.98
N LEU A 174 7.92 7.88 2.69
CA LEU A 174 8.56 7.95 1.37
C LEU A 174 9.81 7.08 1.26
N LYS A 175 10.54 6.95 2.37
CA LYS A 175 11.82 6.23 2.44
C LYS A 175 12.02 5.61 3.80
N VAL A 176 12.87 4.60 3.85
CA VAL A 176 13.35 3.98 5.07
C VAL A 176 14.86 3.82 5.04
N ARG A 177 15.49 3.79 6.21
CA ARG A 177 16.87 3.33 6.38
C ARG A 177 16.90 2.07 7.21
N ALA A 178 17.61 1.08 6.72
CA ALA A 178 17.75 -0.21 7.38
C ALA A 178 19.19 -0.68 7.35
N ASP A 179 19.54 -1.48 8.35
CA ASP A 179 20.78 -2.23 8.32
C ASP A 179 20.69 -3.36 7.30
N GLY A 180 21.73 -3.48 6.50
CA GLY A 180 21.81 -4.44 5.42
C GLY A 180 23.13 -5.19 5.41
N ILE A 181 23.15 -6.26 4.64
CA ILE A 181 24.29 -7.14 4.45
C ILE A 181 24.38 -7.57 2.99
N THR A 182 25.60 -7.73 2.50
CA THR A 182 25.86 -8.34 1.19
C THR A 182 25.80 -9.87 1.26
N ASP A 183 25.77 -10.51 0.10
CA ASP A 183 25.98 -11.96 -0.04
C ASP A 183 27.29 -12.43 0.60
N LYS A 184 28.33 -11.61 0.51
CA LYS A 184 29.67 -11.84 1.10
C LYS A 184 29.76 -11.62 2.60
N GLY A 185 28.73 -11.06 3.23
CA GLY A 185 28.71 -10.83 4.67
C GLY A 185 29.07 -9.41 5.11
N ASP A 186 29.29 -8.48 4.17
CA ASP A 186 29.69 -7.12 4.50
C ASP A 186 28.49 -6.30 4.98
N TYR A 187 28.65 -5.59 6.10
CA TYR A 187 27.66 -4.63 6.57
C TYR A 187 27.48 -3.48 5.55
N ARG A 188 26.23 -3.08 5.34
CA ARG A 188 25.87 -1.99 4.45
C ARG A 188 24.58 -1.30 4.89
N PRO A 189 24.61 -0.01 5.28
CA PRO A 189 23.38 0.73 5.50
C PRO A 189 22.66 0.94 4.16
N LEU A 190 21.34 0.77 4.16
CA LEU A 190 20.50 0.87 2.98
C LEU A 190 19.49 1.99 3.14
N GLU A 191 19.39 2.87 2.15
CA GLU A 191 18.26 3.78 1.98
C GLU A 191 17.34 3.18 0.90
N LEU A 192 16.09 2.91 1.26
CA LEU A 192 15.14 2.09 0.49
C LEU A 192 13.79 2.79 0.42
N GLU A 193 12.99 2.47 -0.59
CA GLU A 193 11.53 2.66 -0.50
C GLU A 193 10.86 1.54 0.32
N PRO A 194 9.65 1.77 0.86
CA PRO A 194 8.92 0.76 1.65
C PRO A 194 8.82 -0.61 0.95
N TRP A 195 8.50 -0.64 -0.35
CA TRP A 195 8.39 -1.89 -1.09
C TRP A 195 9.75 -2.60 -1.28
N GLU A 196 10.85 -1.85 -1.34
CA GLU A 196 12.20 -2.43 -1.44
C GLU A 196 12.60 -3.07 -0.10
N PHE A 197 12.24 -2.43 1.01
CA PHE A 197 12.41 -3.03 2.33
C PHE A 197 11.65 -4.34 2.45
N ARG A 198 10.37 -4.40 2.05
CA ARG A 198 9.58 -5.65 2.05
C ARG A 198 10.16 -6.72 1.14
N LEU A 199 10.64 -6.33 -0.05
CA LEU A 199 11.36 -7.24 -0.94
C LEU A 199 12.59 -7.86 -0.26
N LEU A 200 13.40 -7.04 0.41
CA LEU A 200 14.58 -7.52 1.11
C LEU A 200 14.23 -8.35 2.36
N ALA A 201 13.17 -7.99 3.08
CA ALA A 201 12.66 -8.78 4.20
C ALA A 201 12.30 -10.20 3.76
N ARG A 202 11.52 -10.34 2.68
CA ARG A 202 11.15 -11.64 2.10
C ARG A 202 12.38 -12.45 1.70
N ARG A 203 13.31 -11.84 0.94
CA ARG A 203 14.57 -12.51 0.53
C ARG A 203 15.45 -12.93 1.69
N THR A 204 15.44 -12.15 2.78
CA THR A 204 16.22 -12.47 3.99
C THR A 204 15.66 -13.71 4.67
N LEU A 205 14.33 -13.81 4.78
CA LEU A 205 13.67 -15.01 5.31
C LEU A 205 13.90 -16.24 4.41
N GLU A 206 13.69 -16.11 3.10
CA GLU A 206 13.95 -17.19 2.13
C GLU A 206 15.39 -17.72 2.23
N ARG A 207 16.38 -16.83 2.41
CA ARG A 207 17.80 -17.22 2.60
C ARG A 207 18.00 -17.98 3.92
N LEU A 208 17.36 -17.55 5.00
CA LEU A 208 17.45 -18.23 6.30
C LEU A 208 16.87 -19.66 6.20
N GLU A 209 15.71 -19.81 5.58
CA GLU A 209 15.07 -21.12 5.35
C GLU A 209 15.95 -22.06 4.51
N GLN A 210 16.55 -21.55 3.43
CA GLN A 210 17.48 -22.31 2.59
C GLN A 210 18.75 -22.73 3.33
N ASN A 211 19.24 -21.91 4.26
CA ASN A 211 20.41 -22.26 5.06
C ASN A 211 20.09 -23.31 6.12
N MET A 212 18.92 -23.23 6.76
CA MET A 212 18.47 -24.24 7.74
C MET A 212 18.30 -25.62 7.09
N THR A 213 17.61 -25.67 5.94
CA THR A 213 17.40 -26.92 5.19
C THR A 213 18.72 -27.56 4.71
N LYS A 214 19.70 -26.77 4.28
CA LYS A 214 21.04 -27.28 3.94
C LYS A 214 21.76 -27.86 5.16
N CYS A 215 21.66 -27.22 6.33
CA CYS A 215 22.28 -27.71 7.56
C CYS A 215 21.64 -28.99 8.09
N GLU A 216 20.36 -29.25 7.82
CA GLU A 216 19.67 -30.49 8.21
C GLU A 216 20.02 -31.67 7.30
N VAL A 217 20.25 -31.44 6.01
CA VAL A 217 20.67 -32.48 5.05
C VAL A 217 22.14 -32.89 5.21
N CYS A 218 22.95 -32.06 5.88
CA CYS A 218 24.37 -32.35 6.17
C CYS A 218 24.61 -32.98 7.55
N LYS A 219 23.56 -33.33 8.30
CA LYS A 219 23.62 -34.11 9.54
C LYS A 219 23.19 -35.55 9.28
#